data_AF-A0A957JXF1-F1
#
_entry.id   AF-A0A957JXF1-F1
#
_cell.length_a   1.000
_cell.length_b   1.000
_cell.length_c   1.000
_cell.angle_alpha   90.00
_cell.angle_beta   90.00
_cell.angle_gamma   90.00
#
_symmetry.space_group_name_H-M   'P 1'
#
loop_
_entity.id
_entity.type
_entity.pdbx_description
1 polymer ?
#
loop_
_entity_poly.entity_id
_entity_poly.type
_entity_poly.pdbx_seq_one_letter_code
_entity_poly.pdbx_strand_id
1 'polypeptide(L)'
;MPAISTAFFGTLLNNGHFSILVANPAERGTKMARRYKLNLSAEQVAELTDTRDHHAKPYVRERAAALLKVGAGQTIKQVAQSGLYKRRKEHTVKRWITRYLQEGVAGLLIKEGRGRQAAFSPPNGG
;
A
#
# COMPACT_ATOMS: atom_id res chain seq x y z
N MET A 1 32.37 8.85 -21.41
CA MET A 1 33.03 9.73 -20.42
C MET A 1 32.15 10.99 -20.25
N PRO A 2 31.96 11.53 -19.03
CA PRO A 2 30.64 11.73 -18.41
C PRO A 2 30.30 13.19 -18.00
N ALA A 3 29.02 13.44 -17.65
CA ALA A 3 28.52 14.41 -16.64
C ALA A 3 26.98 14.27 -16.55
N ILE A 4 26.34 13.66 -15.54
CA ILE A 4 26.08 14.02 -14.12
C ILE A 4 25.14 15.23 -13.92
N SER A 5 23.99 14.91 -13.29
CA SER A 5 23.20 15.69 -12.31
C SER A 5 22.18 16.77 -12.72
N THR A 6 20.92 16.45 -12.37
CA THR A 6 20.06 17.19 -11.43
C THR A 6 19.37 18.47 -11.91
N ALA A 7 18.06 18.38 -12.11
CA ALA A 7 17.13 19.44 -11.69
C ALA A 7 15.77 18.81 -11.31
N PHE A 8 15.40 18.97 -10.05
CA PHE A 8 14.08 18.72 -9.46
C PHE A 8 13.42 20.10 -9.27
N PHE A 9 12.08 20.13 -9.26
CA PHE A 9 11.16 21.23 -8.89
C PHE A 9 10.65 22.24 -9.94
N GLY A 10 9.31 22.38 -9.93
CA GLY A 10 8.50 23.46 -10.54
C GLY A 10 7.56 22.90 -11.63
N THR A 11 6.23 22.93 -11.56
CA THR A 11 5.33 23.94 -10.98
C THR A 11 3.91 23.35 -10.81
N LEU A 12 3.22 23.80 -9.77
CA LEU A 12 1.82 23.49 -9.43
C LEU A 12 0.81 23.91 -10.51
N LEU A 13 -0.35 23.22 -10.46
CA LEU A 13 -1.71 23.66 -10.81
C LEU A 13 -1.99 23.94 -12.30
N ASN A 14 -2.60 22.97 -12.99
CA ASN A 14 -3.84 23.26 -13.70
C ASN A 14 -4.72 22.01 -13.91
N ASN A 15 -5.98 22.19 -13.49
CA ASN A 15 -7.20 21.47 -13.77
C ASN A 15 -7.21 20.36 -14.84
N GLY A 16 -7.84 19.24 -14.46
CA GLY A 16 -9.03 18.83 -15.20
C GLY A 16 -8.87 17.78 -16.30
N HIS A 17 -8.16 16.69 -16.05
CA HIS A 17 -8.50 15.39 -16.64
C HIS A 17 -7.70 14.28 -15.96
N PHE A 18 -8.13 13.81 -14.78
CA PHE A 18 -7.78 12.45 -14.39
C PHE A 18 -8.60 11.54 -15.30
N SER A 19 -8.06 11.22 -16.48
CA SER A 19 -8.62 10.18 -17.34
C SER A 19 -8.55 8.88 -16.55
N ILE A 20 -9.68 8.58 -15.91
CA ILE A 20 -10.03 7.30 -15.32
C ILE A 20 -10.20 6.34 -16.50
N LEU A 21 -9.09 5.93 -17.13
CA LEU A 21 -9.10 4.68 -17.87
C LEU A 21 -9.04 3.60 -16.80
N VAL A 22 -10.25 3.16 -16.44
CA VAL A 22 -10.56 1.97 -15.66
C VAL A 22 -9.67 0.83 -16.14
N ALA A 23 -8.55 0.62 -15.46
CA ALA A 23 -7.68 -0.52 -15.68
C ALA A 23 -8.45 -1.76 -15.21
N ASN A 24 -8.60 -2.69 -16.13
CA ASN A 24 -9.32 -3.94 -15.99
C ASN A 24 -9.02 -4.64 -14.65
N PRO A 25 -10.00 -4.74 -13.71
CA PRO A 25 -9.77 -5.31 -12.38
C PRO A 25 -9.56 -6.84 -12.37
N ALA A 26 -9.58 -7.49 -13.54
CA ALA A 26 -9.66 -8.94 -13.69
C ALA A 26 -8.34 -9.71 -13.48
N GLU A 27 -7.18 -9.04 -13.43
CA GLU A 27 -5.87 -9.74 -13.27
C GLU A 27 -5.26 -9.64 -11.86
N ARG A 28 -6.03 -9.28 -10.83
CA ARG A 28 -5.52 -9.10 -9.45
C ARG A 28 -5.27 -10.41 -8.68
N GLY A 29 -4.92 -11.48 -9.37
CA GLY A 29 -4.82 -12.81 -8.79
C GLY A 29 -3.71 -13.68 -9.37
N THR A 30 -2.48 -13.52 -8.89
CA THR A 30 -1.55 -14.66 -8.80
C THR A 30 -1.08 -14.85 -7.37
N LYS A 31 -1.87 -15.66 -6.65
CA LYS A 31 -1.52 -16.29 -5.38
C LYS A 31 -0.45 -17.34 -5.66
N MET A 32 0.69 -17.36 -4.95
CA MET A 32 1.34 -18.61 -4.52
C MET A 32 2.29 -18.45 -3.32
N ALA A 33 2.16 -19.38 -2.38
CA ALA A 33 2.91 -19.45 -1.13
C ALA A 33 4.04 -20.51 -1.22
N ARG A 34 5.29 -20.04 -1.14
CA ARG A 34 6.37 -20.65 -0.32
C ARG A 34 7.56 -19.70 -0.12
N ARG A 35 7.65 -18.67 -0.96
CA ARG A 35 8.30 -17.37 -0.70
C ARG A 35 7.29 -16.33 -1.16
N TYR A 36 6.83 -15.42 -0.29
CA TYR A 36 5.88 -14.36 -0.69
C TYR A 36 6.58 -13.42 -1.67
N LYS A 37 6.60 -13.80 -2.95
CA LYS A 37 7.00 -12.93 -4.05
C LYS A 37 5.73 -12.24 -4.54
N LEU A 38 5.66 -10.94 -4.34
CA LEU A 38 4.60 -10.10 -4.86
C LEU A 38 5.01 -9.75 -6.30
N ASN A 39 4.36 -10.29 -7.31
CA ASN A 39 4.60 -9.84 -8.68
C ASN A 39 3.71 -8.62 -8.92
N LEU A 40 4.32 -7.45 -9.05
CA LEU A 40 3.62 -6.20 -9.39
C LEU A 40 3.79 -5.93 -10.89
N SER A 41 2.70 -5.55 -11.56
CA SER A 41 2.81 -5.01 -12.93
C SER A 41 3.49 -3.64 -12.91
N ALA A 42 4.01 -3.19 -14.06
CA ALA A 42 4.61 -1.87 -14.18
C ALA A 42 3.65 -0.74 -13.75
N GLU A 43 2.36 -0.89 -14.07
CA GLU A 43 1.30 0.04 -13.67
C GLU A 43 1.10 0.06 -12.15
N GLN A 44 1.06 -1.12 -11.50
CA GLN A 44 0.95 -1.21 -10.05
C GLN A 44 2.17 -0.65 -9.33
N VAL A 45 3.37 -0.83 -9.90
CA VAL A 45 4.59 -0.21 -9.38
C VAL A 45 4.50 1.31 -9.49
N ALA A 46 4.01 1.85 -10.61
CA ALA A 46 3.81 3.29 -10.78
C ALA A 46 2.78 3.84 -9.78
N GLU A 47 1.62 3.19 -9.65
CA GLU A 47 0.55 3.56 -8.71
C GLU A 47 1.05 3.56 -7.26
N LEU A 48 1.76 2.50 -6.84
CA LEU A 48 2.32 2.40 -5.49
C LEU A 48 3.46 3.39 -5.26
N THR A 49 4.23 3.74 -6.28
CA THR A 49 5.29 4.74 -6.21
C THR A 49 4.70 6.13 -6.02
N ASP A 50 3.71 6.50 -6.83
CA ASP A 50 2.98 7.75 -6.68
C ASP A 50 2.31 7.85 -5.29
N THR A 51 1.64 6.77 -4.87
CA THR A 51 1.05 6.67 -3.52
C THR A 51 2.10 6.81 -2.43
N ARG A 52 3.29 6.24 -2.59
CA ARG A 52 4.38 6.36 -1.61
C ARG A 52 4.88 7.79 -1.49
N ASP A 53 4.97 8.51 -2.60
CA ASP A 53 5.65 9.81 -2.65
C ASP A 53 4.69 10.98 -2.35
N HIS A 54 3.43 10.90 -2.77
CA HIS A 54 2.49 12.03 -2.71
C HIS A 54 1.33 11.86 -1.73
N HIS A 55 1.05 10.65 -1.23
CA HIS A 55 -0.16 10.43 -0.45
C HIS A 55 -0.13 11.18 0.90
N ALA A 56 -1.18 11.96 1.19
CA ALA A 56 -1.25 12.81 2.38
C ALA A 56 -1.04 12.07 3.72
N LYS A 57 -1.58 10.85 3.84
CA LYS A 57 -1.52 10.05 5.07
C LYS A 57 -0.19 9.27 5.18
N PRO A 58 0.64 9.51 6.22
CA PRO A 58 1.96 8.86 6.37
C PRO A 58 1.90 7.33 6.44
N TYR A 59 0.87 6.77 7.07
CA TYR A 59 0.73 5.32 7.20
C TYR A 59 0.44 4.64 5.85
N VAL A 60 -0.14 5.34 4.88
CA VAL A 60 -0.40 4.80 3.53
C VAL A 60 0.91 4.77 2.76
N ARG A 61 1.73 5.83 2.87
CA ARG A 61 3.09 5.87 2.30
C ARG A 61 3.96 4.72 2.84
N GLU A 62 3.90 4.47 4.16
CA GLU A 62 4.59 3.34 4.80
C GLU A 62 4.15 1.99 4.20
N ARG A 63 2.84 1.80 4.01
CA ARG A 63 2.27 0.56 3.45
C ARG A 63 2.68 0.37 1.99
N ALA A 64 2.58 1.42 1.17
CA ALA A 64 2.97 1.38 -0.23
C ALA A 64 4.47 1.06 -0.39
N ALA A 65 5.33 1.69 0.42
CA ALA A 65 6.76 1.36 0.46
C ALA A 65 7.01 -0.12 0.82
N ALA A 66 6.22 -0.69 1.74
CA ALA A 66 6.35 -2.10 2.10
C ALA A 66 6.06 -3.02 0.90
N LEU A 67 5.00 -2.73 0.14
CA LEU A 67 4.59 -3.51 -1.03
C LEU A 67 5.62 -3.41 -2.15
N LEU A 68 6.13 -2.21 -2.45
CA LEU A 68 7.19 -2.00 -3.44
C LEU A 68 8.45 -2.81 -3.11
N LYS A 69 8.86 -2.85 -1.83
CA LYS A 69 10.04 -3.61 -1.40
C LYS A 69 9.85 -5.12 -1.53
N VAL A 70 8.67 -5.63 -1.19
CA VAL A 70 8.33 -7.06 -1.41
C VAL A 70 8.24 -7.37 -2.91
N GLY A 71 7.74 -6.42 -3.71
CA GLY A 71 7.71 -6.50 -5.17
C GLY A 71 9.10 -6.55 -5.79
N ALA A 72 10.04 -5.80 -5.23
CA ALA A 72 11.46 -5.83 -5.59
C ALA A 72 12.20 -7.11 -5.13
N GLY A 73 11.49 -8.08 -4.53
CA GLY A 73 12.05 -9.38 -4.15
C GLY A 73 12.54 -9.47 -2.70
N GLN A 74 12.37 -8.44 -1.87
CA GLN A 74 12.68 -8.54 -0.44
C GLN A 74 11.67 -9.45 0.26
N THR A 75 12.13 -10.19 1.28
CA THR A 75 11.22 -11.02 2.07
C THR A 75 10.36 -10.17 3.00
N ILE A 76 9.13 -10.63 3.29
CA ILE A 76 8.24 -9.97 4.27
C ILE A 76 8.95 -9.75 5.61
N LYS A 77 9.76 -10.73 6.04
CA LYS A 77 10.55 -10.65 7.27
C LYS A 77 11.56 -9.51 7.25
N GLN A 78 12.34 -9.39 6.18
CA GLN A 78 13.30 -8.28 6.01
C GLN A 78 12.57 -6.94 5.99
N VAL A 79 11.49 -6.83 5.22
CA VAL A 79 10.71 -5.58 5.12
C VAL A 79 10.14 -5.18 6.48
N ALA A 80 9.56 -6.13 7.22
CA ALA A 80 9.00 -5.88 8.54
C ALA A 80 10.06 -5.50 9.59
N GLN A 81 11.27 -6.06 9.48
CA GLN A 81 12.34 -5.89 10.47
C GLN A 81 13.19 -4.64 10.25
N SER A 82 13.59 -4.38 9.00
CA SER A 82 14.55 -3.33 8.64
C SER A 82 14.16 -2.53 7.40
N GLY A 83 13.15 -2.97 6.64
CA GLY A 83 12.71 -2.28 5.43
C GLY A 83 11.70 -1.16 5.64
N LEU A 84 11.32 -0.83 6.87
CA LEU A 84 10.37 0.25 7.18
C LEU A 84 10.95 1.17 8.24
N TYR A 85 10.44 2.41 8.31
CA TYR A 85 10.85 3.39 9.31
C TYR A 85 10.64 2.88 10.75
N LYS A 86 9.58 2.09 10.97
CA LYS A 86 9.33 1.41 12.24
C LYS A 86 9.31 -0.09 12.02
N ARG A 87 9.88 -0.84 12.96
CA ARG A 87 9.76 -2.30 13.00
C ARG A 87 8.28 -2.69 13.11
N ARG A 88 7.85 -3.59 12.24
CA ARG A 88 6.49 -4.16 12.23
C ARG A 88 6.55 -5.67 12.41
N LYS A 89 5.39 -6.26 12.73
CA LYS A 89 5.24 -7.71 12.75
C LYS A 89 5.01 -8.21 11.33
N GLU A 90 5.61 -9.34 10.95
CA GLU A 90 5.49 -9.93 9.61
C GLU A 90 4.03 -10.11 9.16
N HIS A 91 3.16 -10.55 10.08
CA HIS A 91 1.73 -10.73 9.81
C HIS A 91 1.02 -9.42 9.43
N THR A 92 1.54 -8.27 9.88
CA THR A 92 0.97 -6.97 9.55
C THR A 92 1.24 -6.62 8.09
N VAL A 93 2.48 -6.83 7.64
CA VAL A 93 2.87 -6.63 6.23
C VAL A 93 2.13 -7.62 5.33
N LYS A 94 2.00 -8.89 5.74
CA LYS A 94 1.18 -9.89 5.04
C LYS A 94 -0.28 -9.42 4.89
N ARG A 95 -0.87 -8.86 5.94
CA ARG A 95 -2.24 -8.32 5.89
C ARG A 95 -2.37 -7.14 4.92
N TRP A 96 -1.38 -6.25 4.85
CA TRP A 96 -1.39 -5.14 3.90
C TRP A 96 -1.35 -5.65 2.46
N ILE A 97 -0.48 -6.62 2.17
CA ILE A 97 -0.40 -7.28 0.86
C ILE A 97 -1.75 -7.91 0.49
N THR A 98 -2.34 -8.71 1.38
CA THR A 98 -3.64 -9.35 1.11
C THR A 98 -4.72 -8.34 0.79
N ARG A 99 -4.79 -7.23 1.52
CA ARG A 99 -5.79 -6.18 1.28
C ARG A 99 -5.55 -5.44 -0.03
N TYR A 100 -4.30 -5.15 -0.38
CA TYR A 100 -3.98 -4.51 -1.65
C TYR A 100 -4.35 -5.40 -2.84
N LEU A 101 -4.09 -6.71 -2.75
CA LEU A 101 -4.49 -7.64 -3.81
C LEU A 101 -6.03 -7.70 -3.97
N GLN A 102 -6.78 -7.52 -2.89
CA GLN A 102 -8.25 -7.52 -2.91
C GLN A 102 -8.86 -6.20 -3.36
N GLU A 103 -8.33 -5.07 -2.87
CA GLU A 103 -9.00 -3.76 -2.92
C GLU A 103 -8.12 -2.66 -3.57
N GLY A 104 -6.89 -2.98 -4.00
CA GLY A 104 -5.93 -1.99 -4.50
C GLY A 104 -5.45 -1.02 -3.40
N VAL A 105 -5.10 0.21 -3.79
CA VAL A 105 -4.66 1.25 -2.84
C VAL A 105 -5.72 1.55 -1.77
N ALA A 106 -7.02 1.39 -2.07
CA ALA A 106 -8.09 1.55 -1.10
C ALA A 106 -7.95 0.58 0.09
N GLY A 107 -7.44 -0.64 -0.15
CA GLY A 107 -7.16 -1.63 0.90
C GLY A 107 -6.02 -1.25 1.85
N LEU A 108 -5.20 -0.27 1.46
CA LEU A 108 -4.14 0.30 2.30
C LEU A 108 -4.67 1.39 3.25
N LEU A 109 -5.92 1.82 3.12
CA LEU A 109 -6.54 2.73 4.08
C LEU A 109 -6.93 2.00 5.37
N ILE A 110 -7.02 2.75 6.47
CA ILE A 110 -7.67 2.24 7.68
C ILE A 110 -9.17 2.40 7.47
N LYS A 111 -9.91 1.28 7.37
CA LYS A 111 -11.37 1.31 7.36
C LYS A 111 -11.88 1.82 8.71
N GLU A 112 -12.83 2.75 8.67
CA GLU A 112 -13.55 3.20 9.86
C GLU A 112 -14.38 2.04 10.45
N GLY A 113 -14.58 2.02 11.77
CA GLY A 113 -15.26 0.91 12.48
C GLY A 113 -14.34 -0.18 13.04
N ARG A 114 -13.01 0.02 13.02
CA ARG A 114 -12.06 -0.89 13.68
C ARG A 114 -11.95 -0.57 15.19
N GLY A 115 -13.04 -0.82 15.91
CA GLY A 115 -13.15 -0.75 17.38
C GLY A 115 -14.11 -1.83 17.87
N ARG A 116 -14.02 -2.23 19.14
CA ARG A 116 -15.03 -3.09 19.77
C ARG A 116 -16.39 -2.43 19.56
N GLN A 117 -17.33 -3.13 18.94
CA GLN A 117 -18.74 -2.73 19.02
C GLN A 117 -19.06 -2.62 20.51
N ALA A 118 -19.51 -1.44 20.96
CA ALA A 118 -19.82 -1.22 22.37
C ALA A 118 -20.83 -2.30 22.80
N ALA A 119 -20.44 -3.15 23.75
CA ALA A 119 -21.37 -4.08 24.40
C ALA A 119 -22.20 -3.27 25.40
N PHE A 120 -23.12 -2.45 24.91
CA PHE A 120 -24.15 -1.87 25.76
C PHE A 120 -25.33 -2.84 25.78
N SER A 121 -25.36 -3.71 26.80
CA SER A 121 -26.58 -4.39 27.20
C SER A 121 -27.16 -3.61 28.38
N PRO A 122 -28.33 -2.96 28.26
CA PRO A 122 -28.97 -2.33 29.41
C PRO A 122 -29.33 -3.42 30.45
N PRO A 123 -29.26 -3.12 31.75
CA PRO A 123 -29.68 -4.06 32.78
C PRO A 123 -31.20 -4.26 32.72
N ASN A 124 -31.59 -5.53 32.83
CA ASN A 124 -32.97 -5.99 32.88
C ASN A 124 -33.71 -5.28 34.03
N GLY A 125 -34.84 -4.65 33.75
CA GLY A 125 -35.67 -3.99 34.77
C GLY A 125 -37.13 -3.90 34.33
N GLY A 126 -38.00 -4.64 35.02
CA GLY A 126 -39.46 -4.64 34.85
C GLY A 126 -40.04 -6.04 34.95
#